data_AF-A0A2M6W230-F1
#
_entry.id   AF-A0A2M6W230-F1
#
_cell.length_a   1.000
_cell.length_b   1.000
_cell.length_c   1.000
_cell.angle_alpha   90.00
_cell.angle_beta   90.00
_cell.angle_gamma   90.00
#
_symmetry.space_group_name_H-M   'P 1'
#
loop_
_entity.id
_entity.type
_entity.pdbx_description
1 polymer ?
#
loop_
_entity_poly.entity_id
_entity_poly.type
_entity_poly.pdbx_seq_one_letter_code
_entity_poly.pdbx_strand_id
1 'polypeptide(L)'
;FLLCTLFIKKKERGVWYLLATTLILVGATSNFIDRVLFGITIDYIRVAHSVLNIADIMIVGGALALLVQETKKTKRLPHRL
;
A
#
# COMPACT_ATOMS: atom_id res chain seq x y z
N PHE A 1 -12.87 -0.42 -10.41
CA PHE A 1 -12.27 -1.40 -11.33
C PHE A 1 -11.06 -2.11 -10.70
N LEU A 2 -9.99 -1.39 -10.31
CA LEU A 2 -8.76 -1.97 -9.73
C LEU A 2 -8.96 -2.66 -8.36
N LEU A 3 -9.80 -2.09 -7.50
CA LEU A 3 -10.20 -2.69 -6.21
C LEU A 3 -10.90 -4.04 -6.39
N CYS A 4 -11.83 -4.12 -7.34
CA CYS A 4 -12.57 -5.34 -7.64
C CYS A 4 -11.64 -6.43 -8.19
N THR A 5 -10.66 -6.09 -9.04
CA THR A 5 -9.77 -7.09 -9.64
C THR A 5 -8.78 -7.70 -8.63
N LEU A 6 -8.37 -6.97 -7.58
CA LEU A 6 -7.55 -7.51 -6.49
C LEU A 6 -8.31 -8.50 -5.61
N PHE A 7 -9.60 -8.22 -5.31
CA PHE A 7 -10.45 -9.12 -4.51
C PHE A 7 -10.85 -10.40 -5.25
N ILE A 8 -10.95 -10.36 -6.58
CA ILE A 8 -11.44 -11.49 -7.40
C ILE A 8 -10.37 -12.58 -7.60
N LYS A 9 -9.07 -12.28 -7.50
CA LYS A 9 -8.02 -13.33 -7.52
C LYS A 9 -7.84 -13.94 -6.13
N LYS A 10 -8.79 -14.82 -5.78
CA LYS A 10 -8.78 -15.71 -4.62
C LYS A 10 -7.63 -16.72 -4.69
N LYS A 11 -6.40 -16.26 -4.42
CA LYS A 11 -5.31 -17.12 -3.94
C LYS A 11 -5.25 -16.90 -2.43
N GLU A 12 -4.97 -17.92 -1.63
CA GLU A 12 -4.81 -17.77 -0.17
C GLU A 12 -3.70 -16.76 0.14
N ARG A 13 -4.09 -15.49 0.22
CA ARG A 13 -3.23 -14.36 0.53
C ARG A 13 -3.39 -14.16 2.03
N GLY A 14 -2.34 -14.43 2.79
CA GLY A 14 -2.37 -14.34 4.25
C GLY A 14 -2.67 -12.93 4.75
N VAL A 15 -3.00 -12.81 6.04
CA VAL A 15 -3.41 -11.55 6.71
C VAL A 15 -2.47 -10.37 6.40
N TRP A 16 -1.16 -10.62 6.30
CA TRP A 16 -0.17 -9.60 5.91
C TRP A 16 -0.42 -8.96 4.55
N TYR A 17 -0.86 -9.74 3.56
CA TYR A 17 -1.18 -9.20 2.24
C TYR A 17 -2.41 -8.31 2.30
N LEU A 18 -3.43 -8.74 3.05
CA LEU A 18 -4.66 -7.97 3.24
C LEU A 18 -4.37 -6.65 3.94
N LEU A 19 -3.61 -6.67 5.04
CA LEU A 19 -3.22 -5.46 5.76
C LEU A 19 -2.44 -4.50 4.85
N ALA A 20 -1.45 -5.00 4.12
CA ALA A 20 -0.62 -4.18 3.25
C ALA A 20 -1.41 -3.55 2.09
N THR A 21 -2.30 -4.33 1.45
CA THR A 21 -3.16 -3.81 0.38
C THR A 21 -4.20 -2.83 0.90
N THR A 22 -4.83 -3.10 2.05
CA THR A 22 -5.76 -2.15 2.70
C THR A 22 -5.05 -0.84 3.03
N LEU A 23 -3.81 -0.87 3.53
CA LEU A 23 -3.06 0.33 3.87
C LEU A 23 -2.83 1.22 2.62
N ILE A 24 -2.43 0.61 1.50
CA ILE A 24 -2.28 1.32 0.22
C ILE A 24 -3.61 1.91 -0.24
N LEU A 25 -4.69 1.12 -0.18
CA LEU A 25 -5.99 1.53 -0.68
C LEU A 25 -6.59 2.67 0.14
N VAL A 26 -6.50 2.60 1.46
CA VAL A 26 -6.99 3.67 2.35
C VAL A 26 -6.16 4.94 2.14
N GLY A 27 -4.83 4.85 2.08
CA GLY A 27 -3.99 6.03 1.80
C GLY A 27 -4.30 6.65 0.43
N ALA A 28 -4.41 5.85 -0.62
CA ALA A 28 -4.75 6.33 -1.96
C ALA A 28 -6.15 6.98 -2.01
N THR A 29 -7.12 6.39 -1.30
CA THR A 29 -8.48 6.93 -1.20
C THR A 29 -8.49 8.25 -0.44
N SER A 30 -7.71 8.39 0.64
CA SER A 30 -7.57 9.65 1.38
C SER A 30 -7.03 10.77 0.49
N ASN A 31 -5.91 10.56 -0.21
CA ASN A 31 -5.36 11.56 -1.13
C ASN A 31 -6.31 11.87 -2.30
N PHE A 32 -7.11 10.90 -2.74
CA PHE A 32 -8.14 11.12 -3.75
C PHE A 32 -9.27 12.00 -3.24
N ILE A 33 -9.76 11.75 -2.02
CA ILE A 33 -10.79 12.58 -1.36
C ILE A 33 -10.29 14.02 -1.22
N ASP A 34 -9.05 14.22 -0.77
CA ASP A 34 -8.46 15.55 -0.64
C ASP A 34 -8.50 16.30 -1.98
N ARG A 35 -8.14 15.64 -3.08
CA ARG A 35 -8.19 16.24 -4.42
C ARG A 35 -9.60 16.54 -4.90
N VAL A 36 -10.57 15.68 -4.59
CA VAL A 36 -11.97 15.90 -4.99
C VAL A 36 -12.59 17.06 -4.23
N LEU A 37 -12.28 17.21 -2.93
CA LEU A 37 -12.87 18.25 -2.08
C LEU A 37 -12.13 19.58 -2.14
N PHE A 38 -10.80 19.57 -2.19
CA PHE A 38 -9.96 20.76 -2.04
C PHE A 38 -9.14 21.09 -3.29
N GLY A 39 -9.14 20.22 -4.31
CA GLY A 39 -8.33 20.39 -5.53
C GLY A 39 -6.83 20.11 -5.35
N ILE A 40 -6.37 19.86 -4.12
CA ILE A 40 -4.98 19.59 -3.74
C ILE A 40 -4.91 18.48 -2.68
N THR A 41 -3.77 17.83 -2.56
CA THR A 41 -3.45 17.00 -1.39
C THR A 41 -2.87 17.88 -0.29
N ILE A 42 -3.31 17.70 0.95
CA ILE A 42 -2.85 18.54 2.07
C ILE A 42 -1.72 17.82 2.79
N ASP A 43 -0.55 18.44 2.89
CA ASP A 43 0.59 17.85 3.58
C ASP A 43 0.70 18.40 5.01
N TYR A 44 0.60 17.52 6.01
CA TYR A 44 0.51 17.89 7.42
C TYR A 44 1.80 17.66 8.20
N ILE A 45 2.62 16.70 7.77
CA ILE A 45 3.79 16.23 8.51
C ILE A 45 5.05 16.78 7.88
N ARG A 46 5.82 17.57 8.64
CA ARG A 46 7.14 18.04 8.22
C ARG A 46 8.24 17.19 8.85
N VAL A 47 9.03 16.51 8.02
CA VAL A 47 10.21 15.73 8.44
C VAL A 47 11.43 16.29 7.72
N ALA A 48 12.31 16.96 8.47
CA ALA A 48 13.46 17.69 7.93
C ALA A 48 13.04 18.63 6.77
N HIS A 49 13.42 18.30 5.54
CA HIS A 49 13.09 19.06 4.32
C HIS A 49 11.85 18.55 3.58
N SER A 50 11.29 17.40 3.97
CA SER A 50 10.12 16.81 3.30
C SER A 50 8.84 17.21 4.03
N VAL A 51 7.80 17.54 3.26
CA VAL A 51 6.42 17.67 3.75
C VAL A 51 5.65 16.47 3.20
N LEU A 52 4.96 15.75 4.07
CA LEU A 52 4.33 14.47 3.78
C LEU A 52 2.89 14.43 4.32
N ASN A 53 2.04 13.68 3.64
CA ASN A 53 0.73 13.29 4.15
C ASN A 53 0.81 11.91 4.85
N ILE A 54 -0.09 11.67 5.80
CA ILE A 54 -0.31 10.33 6.38
C ILE A 54 -0.60 9.31 5.28
N ALA A 55 -1.35 9.70 4.25
CA ALA A 55 -1.61 8.89 3.06
C ALA A 55 -0.34 8.37 2.40
N ASP A 56 0.70 9.19 2.28
CA ASP A 56 1.97 8.78 1.66
C ASP A 56 2.69 7.74 2.52
N ILE A 57 2.68 7.92 3.85
CA ILE A 57 3.24 6.95 4.80
C ILE A 57 2.50 5.61 4.70
N MET A 58 1.17 5.65 4.60
CA MET A 58 0.34 4.44 4.46
C MET A 58 0.63 3.71 3.15
N ILE A 59 0.73 4.44 2.04
CA ILE A 59 1.02 3.86 0.72
C ILE A 59 2.42 3.25 0.70
N VAL A 60 3.44 3.99 1.13
CA VAL A 60 4.83 3.52 1.16
C VAL A 60 4.98 2.35 2.11
N GLY A 61 4.41 2.42 3.31
CA GLY A 61 4.45 1.33 4.29
C GLY A 61 3.79 0.05 3.76
N GLY A 62 2.63 0.18 3.12
CA GLY A 62 1.93 -0.97 2.53
C GLY A 62 2.70 -1.55 1.34
N ALA A 63 3.29 -0.71 0.48
CA ALA A 63 4.12 -1.16 -0.63
C ALA A 63 5.37 -1.92 -0.14
N LEU A 64 6.06 -1.39 0.87
CA LEU A 64 7.20 -2.06 1.49
C LEU A 64 6.80 -3.39 2.13
N ALA A 65 5.66 -3.45 2.82
CA ALA A 65 5.16 -4.69 3.40
C ALA A 65 4.88 -5.78 2.33
N LEU A 66 4.33 -5.39 1.18
CA LEU A 66 4.14 -6.30 0.04
C LEU A 66 5.48 -6.79 -0.54
N LEU A 67 6.44 -5.89 -0.74
CA LEU A 67 7.77 -6.25 -1.25
C LEU A 67 8.50 -7.24 -0.34
N VAL A 68 8.47 -6.99 0.97
CA VAL A 68 9.06 -7.90 1.97
C VAL A 68 8.36 -9.25 1.96
N GLN A 69 7.02 -9.28 1.83
CA GLN A 69 6.27 -10.53 1.78
C GLN A 69 6.62 -11.37 0.54
N GLU A 70 6.70 -10.76 -0.64
CA GLU A 70 7.06 -11.48 -1.88
C GLU A 70 8.51 -11.98 -1.82
N THR A 71 9.44 -11.18 -1.29
CA THR A 71 10.85 -11.60 -1.10
C THR A 71 10.96 -12.82 -0.17
N LYS A 72 10.17 -12.86 0.91
CA LYS A 72 10.13 -14.02 1.83
C LYS A 72 9.56 -15.27 1.17
N LYS A 73 8.55 -15.13 0.30
CA LYS A 73 8.00 -16.27 -0.47
C LYS A 73 9.05 -16.84 -1.43
N THR A 74 9.77 -16.00 -2.15
CA THR A 74 10.82 -16.44 -3.09
C THR A 74 11.93 -17.22 -2.38
N LYS A 75 12.40 -16.75 -1.22
CA LYS A 75 13.44 -17.47 -0.44
C LYS A 75 12.97 -18.82 0.13
N ARG A 76 11.66 -19.03 0.31
CA ARG A 76 11.10 -20.32 0.80
C ARG A 76 10.99 -21.39 -0.28
N LEU A 77 11.22 -21.06 -1.55
CA LEU A 77 11.44 -22.02 -2.61
C LEU A 77 12.96 -22.16 -2.80
N PRO A 78 13.65 -23.04 -2.05
CA PRO A 78 15.02 -23.39 -2.42
C PRO A 78 14.98 -24.03 -3.80
N HIS A 79 15.91 -23.62 -4.66
CA HIS A 79 16.23 -24.23 -5.95
C HIS A 79 16.09 -25.77 -5.85
N ARG A 80 14.97 -26.31 -6.33
CA ARG A 80 14.90 -27.69 -6.77
C ARG A 80 15.32 -27.67 -8.24
N LEU A 81 16.63 -27.70 -8.46
CA LEU A 81 17.23 -28.14 -9.71
C LEU A 81 18.16 -29.31 -9.36
#